data_AF-A0A7J3IKD5-F1
#
_entry.id   AF-A0A7J3IKD5-F1
#
_cell.length_a   1.000
_cell.length_b   1.000
_cell.length_c   1.000
_cell.angle_alpha   90.00
_cell.angle_beta   90.00
_cell.angle_gamma   90.00
#
_symmetry.space_group_name_H-M   'P 1'
#
loop_
_entity.id
_entity.type
_entity.pdbx_description
1 polymer ?
#
loop_
_entity_poly.entity_id
_entity_poly.type
_entity_poly.pdbx_seq_one_letter_code
_entity_poly.pdbx_strand_id
1 'polypeptide(L)' 'MKGIPILIVFFAIFLAASLLIPVPMFPGNIFSSLIGNITAEYREWISAVFNAVFYGVILWLVFVAVSRKFEEEK' A
#
# COMPACT_ATOMS: atom_id res chain seq x y z
N MET A 1 -14.88 -14.85 -1.73
CA MET A 1 -14.01 -13.65 -1.62
C MET A 1 -12.66 -14.01 -0.98
N LYS A 2 -11.84 -14.86 -1.62
CA LYS A 2 -10.56 -15.35 -1.05
C LYS A 2 -9.39 -14.34 -1.16
N GLY A 3 -9.57 -13.20 -1.84
CA GLY A 3 -8.51 -12.23 -2.08
C GLY A 3 -8.29 -11.21 -0.96
N ILE A 4 -9.25 -11.00 -0.04
CA ILE A 4 -9.14 -9.98 1.03
C ILE A 4 -7.98 -10.28 1.99
N PRO A 5 -7.76 -11.53 2.46
CA PRO A 5 -6.59 -11.85 3.29
C PRO A 5 -5.26 -11.49 2.61
N ILE A 6 -5.16 -11.66 1.29
CA ILE A 6 -3.94 -11.38 0.52
C ILE A 6 -3.69 -9.87 0.47
N LEU A 7 -4.74 -9.07 0.29
CA LEU A 7 -4.64 -7.62 0.38
C LEU A 7 -4.13 -7.18 1.76
N ILE A 8 -4.62 -7.78 2.84
CA ILE A 8 -4.16 -7.48 4.22
C ILE A 8 -2.67 -7.79 4.38
N VAL A 9 -2.21 -8.93 3.85
CA VAL A 9 -0.79 -9.31 3.89
C VAL A 9 0.07 -8.31 3.12
N PHE A 10 -0.31 -7.96 1.88
CA PHE A 10 0.43 -6.96 1.10
C PHE A 10 0.44 -5.60 1.78
N PHE A 11 -0.69 -5.16 2.32
CA PHE A 11 -0.79 -3.92 3.09
C PHE A 11 0.18 -3.93 4.27
N ALA A 12 0.19 -4.99 5.09
CA ALA A 12 1.07 -5.09 6.26
C ALA A 12 2.55 -5.04 5.88
N ILE A 13 2.95 -5.74 4.81
CA ILE A 13 4.33 -5.73 4.30
C ILE A 13 4.72 -4.33 3.84
N PHE A 14 3.90 -3.66 3.04
CA PHE A 14 4.22 -2.32 2.54
C PHE A 14 4.17 -1.25 3.62
N LEU A 15 3.31 -1.41 4.63
CA LEU A 15 3.28 -0.52 5.79
C LEU A 15 4.58 -0.63 6.57
N ALA A 16 4.99 -1.86 6.93
CA ALA A 16 6.24 -2.08 7.64
C ALA A 16 7.45 -1.58 6.84
N ALA A 17 7.51 -1.90 5.55
CA ALA A 17 8.58 -1.42 4.67
C ALA A 17 8.61 0.11 4.60
N SER A 18 7.46 0.78 4.48
CA SER A 18 7.39 2.24 4.39
C SER A 18 7.78 2.94 5.69
N LEU A 19 7.51 2.33 6.85
CA LEU A 19 7.93 2.86 8.16
C LEU A 19 9.43 2.69 8.41
N LEU A 20 10.06 1.66 7.84
CA LEU A 20 11.49 1.41 7.98
C LEU A 20 12.35 2.27 7.04
N ILE A 21 11.74 2.89 6.04
CA ILE A 21 12.46 3.74 5.08
C ILE A 21 12.54 5.17 5.65
N PRO A 22 13.75 5.74 5.80
CA PRO A 22 13.96 7.03 6.46
C PRO A 22 13.49 8.24 5.64
N VAL A 23 12.85 8.02 4.48
CA VAL A 23 12.39 9.05 3.56
C VAL A 23 10.98 8.70 3.09
N PRO A 24 10.02 9.64 3.12
CA PRO A 24 8.66 9.36 2.69
C PRO A 24 8.63 9.02 1.19
N MET A 25 8.18 7.81 0.87
CA MET A 25 8.09 7.29 -0.49
C MET A 25 6.86 7.83 -1.22
N PHE A 26 6.96 7.98 -2.54
CA PHE A 26 5.81 8.30 -3.40
C PHE A 26 4.80 7.13 -3.43
N PRO A 27 3.48 7.38 -3.54
CA PRO A 27 2.83 8.69 -3.55
C PRO A 27 2.50 9.26 -2.16
N GLY A 28 2.80 8.53 -1.08
CA GLY A 28 2.48 8.92 0.29
C GLY A 28 3.07 10.27 0.72
N ASN A 29 4.23 10.63 0.18
CA ASN A 29 4.85 11.95 0.38
C ASN A 29 3.99 13.11 -0.17
N ILE A 30 3.28 12.91 -1.28
CA ILE A 30 2.38 13.91 -1.89
C ILE A 30 1.14 14.06 -1.03
N PHE A 31 0.50 12.94 -0.67
CA PHE A 31 -0.72 12.98 0.15
C PHE A 31 -0.46 13.56 1.54
N SER A 32 0.63 13.18 2.19
CA SER A 32 1.02 13.75 3.48
C SER A 32 1.36 15.24 3.38
N SER A 33 1.94 15.69 2.26
CA SER A 33 2.19 17.13 2.02
C SER A 33 0.92 17.92 1.72
N LEU A 34 -0.10 17.30 1.11
CA LEU A 34 -1.38 17.95 0.81
C LEU A 34 -2.22 18.20 2.08
N ILE A 35 -2.03 17.40 3.12
CA ILE A 35 -2.83 17.46 4.35
C ILE A 35 -2.33 18.60 5.31
N GLY A 36 -1.32 19.38 4.92
CA GLY A 36 -0.96 20.65 5.59
C GLY A 36 0.02 20.51 6.77
N ASN A 37 -0.11 21.37 7.80
CA ASN A 37 0.75 21.48 9.00
C ASN A 37 0.62 20.28 9.95
N ILE A 38 0.86 19.08 9.42
CA ILE A 38 0.98 17.87 10.21
C ILE A 38 2.39 17.85 10.81
N THR A 39 2.52 17.49 12.09
CA THR A 39 3.84 17.31 12.72
C THR A 39 4.64 16.26 11.95
N ALA A 40 5.97 16.39 11.94
CA ALA A 40 6.85 15.50 11.17
C ALA A 40 6.58 13.99 11.43
N GLU A 41 6.26 13.64 12.68
CA GLU A 41 5.92 12.27 13.09
C GLU A 41 4.65 11.73 12.41
N TYR A 42 3.56 12.50 12.38
CA TYR A 42 2.33 12.08 11.72
C TYR A 42 2.47 12.08 10.19
N ARG A 43 3.37 12.91 9.63
CA ARG A 43 3.64 12.93 8.20
C ARG A 43 4.21 11.59 7.72
N GLU A 44 5.13 11.01 8.48
CA GLU A 44 5.71 9.69 8.19
C GLU A 44 4.67 8.59 8.24
N TRP A 45 3.86 8.55 9.31
CA TRP A 45 2.77 7.58 9.46
C TRP A 45 1.74 7.67 8.34
N ILE A 46 1.29 8.89 8.01
CA ILE A 46 0.32 9.11 6.94
C ILE A 46 0.90 8.67 5.60
N SER A 47 2.15 9.05 5.31
CA SER A 47 2.84 8.62 4.10
C SER A 47 2.93 7.10 4.02
N ALA A 48 3.28 6.42 5.12
CA ALA A 48 3.40 4.97 5.16
C ALA A 48 2.05 4.27 4.92
N VAL A 49 0.97 4.78 5.50
CA VAL A 49 -0.39 4.25 5.27
C VAL A 49 -0.80 4.41 3.82
N PHE A 50 -0.61 5.59 3.22
CA PHE A 50 -0.94 5.81 1.80
C PHE A 50 -0.12 4.91 0.88
N ASN A 51 1.16 4.73 1.15
CA ASN A 51 2.01 3.81 0.40
C ASN A 51 1.54 2.36 0.54
N ALA A 52 1.22 1.92 1.77
CA ALA A 52 0.72 0.59 2.03
C ALA A 52 -0.59 0.28 1.28
N VAL A 53 -1.53 1.23 1.28
CA VAL A 53 -2.77 1.11 0.49
C VAL A 53 -2.44 1.08 -0.99
N PHE A 54 -1.66 2.04 -1.50
CA PHE A 54 -1.39 2.18 -2.92
C PHE A 54 -0.73 0.93 -3.51
N TYR A 55 0.40 0.52 -2.93
CA TYR A 55 1.15 -0.64 -3.40
C TYR A 55 0.44 -1.96 -3.09
N GLY A 56 -0.21 -2.06 -1.92
CA GLY A 56 -1.00 -3.22 -1.54
C GLY A 56 -2.15 -3.48 -2.51
N VAL A 57 -2.89 -2.43 -2.89
CA VAL A 57 -3.98 -2.54 -3.86
C VAL A 57 -3.46 -2.88 -5.25
N ILE A 58 -2.35 -2.27 -5.72
CA ILE A 58 -1.77 -2.59 -7.04
C ILE A 58 -1.40 -4.07 -7.11
N LEU A 59 -0.63 -4.59 -6.15
CA LEU A 59 -0.26 -6.01 -6.16
C LEU A 59 -1.46 -6.92 -6.00
N TRP A 60 -2.43 -6.53 -5.18
CA TRP A 60 -3.67 -7.30 -5.05
C TRP A 60 -4.47 -7.36 -6.35
N LEU A 61 -4.58 -6.26 -7.10
CA LEU A 61 -5.23 -6.24 -8.41
C LEU A 61 -4.50 -7.15 -9.41
N VAL A 62 -3.17 -7.11 -9.43
CA VAL A 62 -2.35 -8.03 -10.25
C VAL A 62 -2.62 -9.47 -9.85
N PHE A 63 -2.61 -9.78 -8.57
CA PHE A 63 -2.91 -11.13 -8.06
C PHE A 63 -4.31 -11.59 -8.50
N VAL A 64 -5.32 -10.73 -8.39
CA VAL A 64 -6.69 -11.05 -8.81
C VAL A 64 -6.75 -11.29 -10.32
N ALA A 65 -6.13 -10.45 -11.14
CA ALA A 65 -6.12 -10.60 -12.59
C ALA A 65 -5.44 -11.90 -13.02
N VAL A 66 -4.29 -12.21 -12.43
CA VAL A 66 -3.55 -13.46 -12.69
C VAL A 66 -4.37 -14.67 -12.23
N SER A 67 -4.93 -14.63 -11.03
CA SER A 67 -5.75 -15.74 -10.50
C SER A 67 -6.96 -16.04 -11.37
N ARG A 68 -7.64 -14.99 -11.86
CA ARG A 68 -8.77 -15.14 -12.78
C ARG A 68 -8.36 -15.79 -14.10
N LYS A 69 -7.22 -15.38 -14.67
CA LYS A 69 -6.70 -15.98 -15.90
C LYS A 69 -6.45 -17.49 -15.74
N PHE A 70 -5.88 -17.92 -14.61
CA PHE A 70 -5.65 -19.34 -14.34
C PHE A 70 -6.94 -20.15 -14.10
N GLU A 71 -8.01 -19.52 -13.62
CA GLU A 71 -9.32 -20.18 -13.50
C GLU A 71 -10.01 -20.31 -14.87
N GLU A 72 -9.85 -19.35 -15.77
CA GLU A 72 -10.42 -19.38 -17.14
C GLU A 72 -9.71 -20.39 -18.07
N GLU A 73 -8.42 -20.68 -17.83
CA GLU A 73 -7.65 -21.69 -18.57
C GLU A 73 -7.89 -23.15 -18.10
N LYS A 74 -8.77 -23.36 -17.11
CA LYS A 74 -9.02 -24.66 -16.47
C LYS A 74 -10.38 -25.24 -16.83
#